data_AF-A0ABD3QH01-F1
#
_entry.id   AF-A0ABD3QH01-F1
#
_cell.length_a   1.000
_cell.length_b   1.000
_cell.length_c   1.000
_cell.angle_alpha   90.00
_cell.angle_beta   90.00
_cell.angle_gamma   90.00
#
_symmetry.space_group_name_H-M   'P 1'
#
loop_
_entity.id
_entity.type
_entity.pdbx_description
1 polymer ?
#
loop_
_entity_poly.entity_id
_entity_poly.type
_entity_poly.pdbx_seq_one_letter_code
_entity_poly.pdbx_strand_id
1 'polypeptide(L)'
;MILAAVEGGGTTFVASIARVVPADHPNTGSRFSIGETSLEIIHTATFPPDDANWTPSQILSAVSQFFIDNRPKDGYSALGIATFGPAGVSPSSPQYGCILNGCPKKEWRGVDVLTPLKAACQVVKVAFDTDVNAPALAEFRHRCHLNKCNNTNGKIGKEQTSLAYVTIGTGVGVGLILNSSPIHGLLHPEGGHCPIQTLPGDTFKGYSWGKEMSPFFGVATVEGVASSVALTERLMQMQQNSKEHRGKRDHSKDANSASSRNVLATLPDDHEIWSHASNAIANLCVTILLLTSCQTIVLGGGVMNRTILYDRIRKDTLRLLNGYFDVEE
;
A
#
# COMPACT_ATOMS: atom_id res chain seq x y z
N MET A 1 -19.30 13.82 -14.95
CA MET A 1 -18.80 12.44 -15.09
C MET A 1 -18.93 11.74 -13.73
N ILE A 2 -19.42 10.51 -13.68
CA ILE A 2 -19.50 9.72 -12.44
C ILE A 2 -18.64 8.46 -12.59
N LEU A 3 -17.79 8.20 -11.61
CA LEU A 3 -16.81 7.13 -11.58
C LEU A 3 -17.21 6.12 -10.51
N ALA A 4 -17.08 4.83 -10.84
CA ALA A 4 -17.09 3.75 -9.86
C ALA A 4 -15.63 3.40 -9.51
N ALA A 5 -15.34 3.19 -8.23
CA ALA A 5 -14.01 2.82 -7.77
C ALA A 5 -14.08 1.74 -6.70
N VAL A 6 -13.14 0.79 -6.74
CA VAL A 6 -12.96 -0.23 -5.72
C VAL A 6 -11.50 -0.27 -5.30
N GLU A 7 -11.25 -0.25 -3.99
CA GLU A 7 -9.99 -0.63 -3.38
C GLU A 7 -10.20 -1.95 -2.63
N GLY A 8 -9.67 -3.03 -3.18
CA GLY A 8 -9.77 -4.37 -2.62
C GLY A 8 -8.55 -4.72 -1.79
N GLY A 9 -8.70 -4.79 -0.47
CA GLY A 9 -7.72 -5.43 0.40
C GLY A 9 -8.03 -6.91 0.58
N GLY A 10 -7.06 -7.70 1.06
CA GLY A 10 -7.26 -9.13 1.25
C GLY A 10 -8.25 -9.53 2.36
N THR A 11 -8.81 -8.57 3.09
CA THR A 11 -9.82 -8.78 4.14
C THR A 11 -11.05 -7.89 3.95
N THR A 12 -10.87 -6.72 3.33
CA THR A 12 -11.89 -5.69 3.25
C THR A 12 -11.82 -5.01 1.89
N PHE A 13 -12.97 -4.80 1.27
CA PHE A 13 -13.11 -4.01 0.05
C PHE A 13 -13.80 -2.69 0.39
N VAL A 14 -13.29 -1.58 -0.15
CA VAL A 14 -13.94 -0.28 -0.10
C VAL A 14 -14.43 0.06 -1.50
N ALA A 15 -15.73 0.31 -1.63
CA ALA A 15 -16.33 0.74 -2.88
C ALA A 15 -16.76 2.21 -2.76
N SER A 16 -16.54 2.99 -3.81
CA SER A 16 -16.89 4.41 -3.85
C SER A 16 -17.48 4.80 -5.19
N ILE A 17 -18.42 5.74 -5.14
CA ILE A 17 -18.99 6.40 -6.32
C ILE A 17 -18.62 7.87 -6.21
N ALA A 18 -17.90 8.39 -7.20
CA ALA A 18 -17.35 9.75 -7.16
C ALA A 18 -17.79 10.55 -8.39
N ARG A 19 -18.04 11.84 -8.21
CA ARG A 19 -18.28 12.81 -9.28
C ARG A 19 -17.01 13.59 -9.56
N VAL A 20 -16.65 13.69 -10.85
CA VAL A 20 -15.65 14.68 -11.26
C VAL A 20 -16.31 16.06 -11.25
N VAL A 21 -15.70 16.98 -10.50
CA VAL A 21 -16.21 18.34 -10.27
C VAL A 21 -15.12 19.38 -10.52
N PRO A 22 -15.48 20.67 -10.71
CA PRO A 22 -14.51 21.76 -10.76
C PRO A 22 -13.64 21.85 -9.50
N ALA A 23 -12.45 22.45 -9.62
CA ALA A 23 -11.48 22.54 -8.53
C ALA A 23 -11.94 23.42 -7.34
N ASP A 24 -12.87 24.34 -7.58
CA ASP A 24 -13.46 25.25 -6.58
C ASP A 24 -14.76 24.72 -5.96
N HIS A 25 -15.10 23.44 -6.21
CA HIS A 25 -16.33 22.85 -5.69
C HIS A 25 -16.32 22.78 -4.14
N PRO A 26 -17.40 23.19 -3.45
CA PRO A 26 -17.39 23.32 -1.99
C PRO A 26 -17.22 21.98 -1.25
N ASN A 27 -17.57 20.87 -1.90
CA ASN A 27 -17.48 19.52 -1.33
C ASN A 27 -16.15 18.80 -1.67
N THR A 28 -15.16 19.48 -2.25
CA THR A 28 -13.84 18.89 -2.53
C THR A 28 -12.81 19.36 -1.51
N GLY A 29 -12.39 18.45 -0.63
CA GLY A 29 -11.18 18.65 0.18
C GLY A 29 -9.91 18.41 -0.65
N SER A 30 -8.77 18.96 -0.20
CA SER A 30 -7.45 18.75 -0.84
C SER A 30 -7.12 17.27 -1.05
N ARG A 31 -7.57 16.39 -0.14
CA ARG A 31 -7.45 14.92 -0.21
C ARG A 31 -8.11 14.28 -1.44
N PHE A 32 -9.01 14.97 -2.13
CA PHE A 32 -9.74 14.45 -3.30
C PHE A 32 -9.35 15.18 -4.60
N SER A 33 -8.20 15.85 -4.60
CA SER A 33 -7.63 16.54 -5.75
C SER A 33 -6.37 15.82 -6.24
N ILE A 34 -6.45 15.18 -7.41
CA ILE A 34 -5.34 14.47 -8.06
C ILE A 34 -4.98 15.20 -9.34
N GLY A 35 -3.90 15.97 -9.28
CA GLY A 35 -3.53 16.91 -10.34
C GLY A 35 -4.67 17.89 -10.62
N GLU A 36 -5.12 17.95 -11.87
CA GLU A 36 -6.23 18.81 -12.30
C GLU A 36 -7.62 18.20 -12.02
N THR A 37 -7.68 16.96 -11.54
CA THR A 37 -8.95 16.28 -11.27
C THR A 37 -9.38 16.48 -9.83
N SER A 38 -10.57 17.03 -9.61
CA SER A 38 -11.20 17.12 -8.29
C SER A 38 -12.43 16.21 -8.21
N LEU A 39 -12.61 15.56 -7.07
CA LEU A 39 -13.63 14.53 -6.87
C LEU A 39 -14.52 14.83 -5.66
N GLU A 40 -15.84 14.73 -5.85
CA GLU A 40 -16.83 14.65 -4.77
C GLU A 40 -17.22 13.17 -4.58
N ILE A 41 -17.04 12.63 -3.37
CA ILE A 41 -17.52 11.27 -3.04
C ILE A 41 -19.02 11.33 -2.77
N ILE A 42 -19.82 10.66 -3.60
CA ILE A 42 -21.29 10.60 -3.49
C ILE A 42 -21.69 9.47 -2.53
N HIS A 43 -21.11 8.29 -2.73
CA HIS A 43 -21.37 7.11 -1.91
C HIS A 43 -20.05 6.41 -1.60
N THR A 44 -19.97 5.82 -0.41
CA THR A 44 -18.88 4.93 -0.04
C THR A 44 -19.42 3.83 0.87
N ALA A 45 -18.89 2.62 0.73
CA ALA A 45 -19.22 1.48 1.57
C ALA A 45 -18.02 0.56 1.74
N THR A 46 -18.00 -0.17 2.85
CA THR A 46 -16.95 -1.11 3.23
C THR A 46 -17.55 -2.52 3.35
N PHE A 47 -16.85 -3.52 2.82
CA PHE A 47 -17.33 -4.89 2.72
C PHE A 47 -16.26 -5.86 3.23
N PRO A 48 -16.55 -6.69 4.24
CA PRO A 48 -17.76 -6.70 5.07
C PRO A 48 -17.97 -5.37 5.85
N PRO A 49 -19.21 -5.02 6.22
CA PRO A 49 -19.51 -3.81 7.00
C PRO A 49 -19.10 -3.95 8.48
N ASP A 50 -18.80 -5.16 8.92
CA ASP A 50 -18.39 -5.55 10.25
C ASP A 50 -17.14 -6.44 10.19
N ASP A 51 -16.64 -6.89 11.34
CA ASP A 51 -15.48 -7.79 11.42
C ASP A 51 -15.81 -9.26 11.06
N ALA A 52 -16.96 -9.52 10.41
CA ALA A 52 -17.35 -10.87 10.04
C ALA A 52 -16.44 -11.43 8.93
N ASN A 53 -16.18 -12.74 8.98
CA ASN A 53 -15.34 -13.37 7.97
C ASN A 53 -16.18 -13.72 6.72
N TRP A 54 -16.12 -12.87 5.68
CA TRP A 54 -16.81 -13.11 4.41
C TRP A 54 -15.91 -13.82 3.40
N THR A 55 -16.50 -14.72 2.62
CA THR A 55 -15.83 -15.32 1.45
C THR A 55 -15.63 -14.28 0.35
N PRO A 56 -14.64 -14.45 -0.57
CA PRO A 56 -14.47 -13.55 -1.71
C PRO A 56 -15.74 -13.38 -2.56
N SER A 57 -16.50 -14.47 -2.75
CA SER A 57 -17.77 -14.42 -3.50
C SER A 57 -18.83 -13.54 -2.80
N GLN A 58 -18.93 -13.60 -1.47
CA GLN A 58 -19.83 -12.74 -0.70
C GLN A 58 -19.42 -11.27 -0.80
N ILE A 59 -18.12 -10.97 -0.70
CA ILE A 59 -17.58 -9.62 -0.85
C ILE A 59 -17.91 -9.07 -2.24
N LEU A 60 -17.55 -9.80 -3.31
CA LEU A 60 -17.76 -9.35 -4.68
C LEU A 60 -19.25 -9.20 -5.02
N SER A 61 -20.10 -10.07 -4.49
CA SER A 61 -21.56 -9.96 -4.66
C SER A 61 -22.11 -8.71 -4.00
N ALA A 62 -21.68 -8.38 -2.78
CA ALA A 62 -22.14 -7.20 -2.07
C ALA A 62 -21.61 -5.89 -2.69
N VAL A 63 -20.35 -5.86 -3.13
CA VAL A 63 -19.79 -4.72 -3.87
C VAL A 63 -20.54 -4.53 -5.20
N SER A 64 -20.86 -5.62 -5.91
CA SER A 64 -21.65 -5.57 -7.13
C SER A 64 -23.05 -4.99 -6.86
N GLN A 65 -23.71 -5.46 -5.80
CA GLN A 65 -25.04 -4.96 -5.41
C GLN A 65 -25.01 -3.47 -5.06
N PHE A 66 -23.97 -3.01 -4.34
CA PHE A 66 -23.78 -1.59 -4.03
C PHE A 66 -23.74 -0.71 -5.28
N PHE A 67 -23.04 -1.12 -6.34
CA PHE A 67 -23.02 -0.36 -7.60
C PHE A 67 -24.34 -0.43 -8.38
N ILE A 68 -25.09 -1.52 -8.25
CA ILE A 68 -26.41 -1.67 -8.86
C ILE A 68 -27.42 -0.73 -8.17
N ASP A 69 -27.46 -0.78 -6.84
CA ASP A 69 -28.42 -0.01 -6.03
C ASP A 69 -28.19 1.50 -6.12
N ASN A 70 -26.92 1.93 -6.22
CA ASN A 70 -26.55 3.33 -6.27
C ASN A 70 -26.24 3.83 -7.69
N ARG A 71 -26.73 3.11 -8.71
CA ARG A 71 -26.44 3.45 -10.10
C ARG A 71 -26.98 4.85 -10.46
N PRO A 72 -26.13 5.75 -11.00
CA PRO A 72 -26.60 7.05 -11.45
C PRO A 72 -27.49 6.93 -12.69
N LYS A 73 -28.39 7.90 -12.87
CA LYS A 73 -29.35 7.95 -13.98
C LYS A 73 -28.71 7.78 -15.37
N ASP A 74 -27.56 8.42 -15.59
CA ASP A 74 -26.83 8.39 -16.86
C ASP A 74 -25.75 7.28 -16.92
N GLY A 75 -25.70 6.40 -15.93
CA GLY A 75 -24.72 5.33 -15.82
C GLY A 75 -23.32 5.80 -15.37
N TYR A 76 -22.44 4.83 -15.08
CA TYR A 76 -21.05 5.08 -14.73
C TYR A 76 -20.23 5.36 -15.98
N SER A 77 -19.32 6.34 -15.91
CA SER A 77 -18.44 6.72 -17.01
C SER A 77 -17.18 5.84 -17.11
N ALA A 78 -16.68 5.34 -15.97
CA ALA A 78 -15.58 4.40 -15.88
C ALA A 78 -15.61 3.64 -14.54
N LEU A 79 -14.91 2.50 -14.50
CA LEU A 79 -14.62 1.73 -13.28
C LEU A 79 -13.10 1.66 -13.07
N GLY A 80 -12.63 2.02 -11.88
CA GLY A 80 -11.26 1.77 -11.43
C GLY A 80 -11.23 0.70 -10.34
N ILE A 81 -10.37 -0.29 -10.46
CA ILE A 81 -10.16 -1.33 -9.45
C ILE A 81 -8.69 -1.33 -9.07
N ALA A 82 -8.40 -1.06 -7.80
CA ALA A 82 -7.12 -1.31 -7.17
C ALA A 82 -7.28 -2.53 -6.26
N THR A 83 -6.44 -3.55 -6.36
CA THR A 83 -6.55 -4.74 -5.51
C THR A 83 -5.21 -5.19 -4.96
N PHE A 84 -5.24 -5.80 -3.78
CA PHE A 84 -4.09 -6.52 -3.23
C PHE A 84 -3.61 -7.62 -4.18
N GLY A 85 -2.33 -7.96 -4.06
CA GLY A 85 -1.65 -8.86 -4.99
C GLY A 85 -1.24 -10.23 -4.42
N PRO A 86 -0.55 -11.04 -5.26
CA PRO A 86 -0.24 -10.75 -6.65
C PRO A 86 -1.49 -10.77 -7.55
N ALA A 87 -1.63 -9.78 -8.43
CA ALA A 87 -2.81 -9.61 -9.28
C ALA A 87 -2.47 -9.61 -10.78
N GLY A 88 -3.38 -10.11 -11.61
CA GLY A 88 -3.27 -10.09 -13.06
C GLY A 88 -3.53 -8.69 -13.61
N VAL A 89 -2.50 -7.87 -13.70
CA VAL A 89 -2.60 -6.45 -14.10
C VAL A 89 -2.38 -6.19 -15.59
N SER A 90 -1.87 -7.17 -16.34
CA SER A 90 -1.63 -7.03 -17.78
C SER A 90 -2.92 -7.30 -18.58
N PRO A 91 -3.45 -6.33 -19.36
CA PRO A 91 -4.68 -6.52 -20.15
C PRO A 91 -4.58 -7.59 -21.24
N SER A 92 -3.37 -7.98 -21.65
CA SER A 92 -3.15 -9.06 -22.62
C SER A 92 -3.13 -10.45 -21.98
N SER A 93 -3.10 -10.54 -20.65
CA SER A 93 -3.11 -11.82 -19.93
C SER A 93 -4.52 -12.41 -19.86
N PRO A 94 -4.70 -13.73 -20.02
CA PRO A 94 -5.98 -14.38 -19.75
C PRO A 94 -6.39 -14.31 -18.27
N GLN A 95 -5.46 -13.94 -17.38
CA GLN A 95 -5.71 -13.75 -15.94
C GLN A 95 -5.92 -12.26 -15.59
N TYR A 96 -6.10 -11.38 -16.58
CA TYR A 96 -6.36 -9.97 -16.34
C TYR A 96 -7.60 -9.77 -15.48
N GLY A 97 -7.46 -9.07 -14.36
CA GLY A 97 -8.56 -8.84 -13.42
C GLY A 97 -8.74 -9.91 -12.34
N CYS A 98 -7.85 -10.91 -12.28
CA CYS A 98 -7.90 -11.96 -11.28
C CYS A 98 -6.78 -11.83 -10.23
N ILE A 99 -7.01 -12.35 -9.03
CA ILE A 99 -5.95 -12.62 -8.07
C ILE A 99 -5.18 -13.88 -8.50
N LEU A 100 -3.85 -13.83 -8.50
CA LEU A 100 -3.01 -14.91 -9.03
C LEU A 100 -2.81 -16.05 -8.01
N ASN A 101 -2.43 -17.23 -8.51
CA ASN A 101 -2.24 -18.44 -7.69
C ASN A 101 -1.14 -18.31 -6.61
N GLY A 102 -0.20 -17.38 -6.79
CA GLY A 102 0.86 -17.08 -5.82
C GLY A 102 0.38 -16.32 -4.57
N CYS A 103 -0.88 -15.91 -4.50
CA CYS A 103 -1.41 -15.16 -3.37
C CYS A 103 -1.25 -15.93 -2.04
N PRO A 104 -0.78 -15.30 -0.94
CA PRO A 104 -0.67 -15.94 0.37
C PRO A 104 -2.04 -16.28 0.97
N LYS A 105 -3.12 -15.59 0.54
CA LYS A 105 -4.50 -15.84 0.97
C LYS A 105 -5.16 -16.86 0.05
N LYS A 106 -5.31 -18.10 0.54
CA LYS A 106 -5.71 -19.27 -0.27
C LYS A 106 -7.08 -19.10 -0.91
N GLU A 107 -8.02 -18.52 -0.17
CA GLU A 107 -9.40 -18.28 -0.58
C GLU A 107 -9.52 -17.33 -1.78
N TRP A 108 -8.53 -16.46 -1.98
CA TRP A 108 -8.52 -15.48 -3.07
C TRP A 108 -7.83 -15.98 -4.35
N ARG A 109 -7.09 -17.09 -4.31
CA ARG A 109 -6.34 -17.58 -5.48
C ARG A 109 -7.28 -17.88 -6.66
N GLY A 110 -7.01 -17.26 -7.81
CA GLY A 110 -7.78 -17.45 -9.03
C GLY A 110 -9.14 -16.74 -9.04
N VAL A 111 -9.47 -15.94 -8.01
CA VAL A 111 -10.72 -15.20 -7.96
C VAL A 111 -10.73 -14.10 -9.03
N ASP A 112 -11.74 -14.12 -9.89
CA ASP A 112 -12.03 -13.07 -10.87
C ASP A 112 -12.75 -11.90 -10.18
N VAL A 113 -12.03 -10.79 -10.02
CA VAL A 113 -12.52 -9.57 -9.39
C VAL A 113 -13.15 -8.63 -10.43
N LEU A 114 -12.57 -8.59 -11.63
CA LEU A 114 -12.94 -7.63 -12.68
C LEU A 114 -14.32 -7.91 -13.27
N THR A 115 -14.61 -9.15 -13.66
CA THR A 115 -15.82 -9.49 -14.41
C THR A 115 -17.12 -9.14 -13.66
N PRO A 116 -17.33 -9.57 -12.39
CA PRO A 116 -18.57 -9.24 -11.68
C PRO A 116 -18.74 -7.73 -11.48
N LEU A 117 -17.67 -7.02 -11.13
CA LEU A 117 -17.72 -5.58 -10.88
C LEU A 117 -17.97 -4.77 -12.17
N LYS A 118 -17.34 -5.17 -13.28
CA LYS A 118 -17.59 -4.58 -14.60
C LYS A 118 -19.05 -4.78 -15.03
N ALA A 119 -19.59 -5.98 -14.82
CA ALA A 119 -20.98 -6.29 -15.14
C ALA A 119 -21.96 -5.46 -14.29
N ALA A 120 -21.69 -5.31 -12.98
CA ALA A 120 -22.49 -4.49 -12.08
C ALA A 120 -22.52 -3.01 -12.48
N CYS A 121 -21.37 -2.47 -12.91
CA CYS A 121 -21.25 -1.09 -13.35
C CYS A 121 -21.76 -0.84 -14.78
N GLN A 122 -21.93 -1.87 -15.60
CA GLN A 122 -22.31 -1.76 -17.03
C GLN A 122 -21.46 -0.75 -17.80
N VAL A 123 -20.15 -0.80 -17.61
CA VAL A 123 -19.21 0.18 -18.16
C VAL A 123 -18.21 -0.46 -19.11
N VAL A 124 -17.82 0.30 -20.15
CA VAL A 124 -16.84 -0.12 -21.14
C VAL A 124 -15.41 0.22 -20.69
N LYS A 125 -15.22 1.41 -20.11
CA LYS A 125 -13.92 1.90 -19.64
C LYS A 125 -13.61 1.33 -18.26
N VAL A 126 -12.63 0.44 -18.20
CA VAL A 126 -12.16 -0.15 -16.94
C VAL A 126 -10.65 -0.04 -16.85
N ALA A 127 -10.16 0.29 -15.67
CA ALA A 127 -8.77 0.12 -15.29
C ALA A 127 -8.69 -0.81 -14.08
N PHE A 128 -7.73 -1.73 -14.11
CA PHE A 128 -7.47 -2.69 -13.04
C PHE A 128 -5.97 -2.70 -12.78
N ASP A 129 -5.58 -2.46 -11.53
CA ASP A 129 -4.18 -2.47 -11.10
C ASP A 129 -4.08 -2.86 -9.61
N THR A 130 -2.88 -2.82 -9.04
CA THR A 130 -2.69 -3.12 -7.62
C THR A 130 -3.05 -1.96 -6.70
N ASP A 131 -3.32 -2.30 -5.44
CA ASP A 131 -3.48 -1.38 -4.30
C ASP A 131 -2.24 -0.53 -4.00
N VAL A 132 -1.12 -0.77 -4.69
CA VAL A 132 0.10 0.05 -4.61
C VAL A 132 0.40 0.83 -5.90
N ASN A 133 0.08 0.28 -7.08
CA ASN A 133 0.25 1.00 -8.34
C ASN A 133 -0.79 2.11 -8.52
N ALA A 134 -2.03 1.89 -8.09
CA ALA A 134 -3.08 2.92 -8.16
C ALA A 134 -2.70 4.19 -7.38
N PRO A 135 -2.30 4.12 -6.08
CA PRO A 135 -1.82 5.31 -5.38
C PRO A 135 -0.49 5.83 -5.94
N ALA A 136 0.42 4.98 -6.44
CA ALA A 136 1.64 5.45 -7.11
C ALA A 136 1.32 6.35 -8.32
N LEU A 137 0.36 5.95 -9.15
CA LEU A 137 -0.08 6.72 -10.31
C LEU A 137 -0.77 8.03 -9.89
N ALA A 138 -1.57 8.00 -8.81
CA ALA A 138 -2.20 9.19 -8.26
C ALA A 138 -1.15 10.21 -7.76
N GLU A 139 -0.21 9.76 -6.94
CA GLU A 139 0.92 10.57 -6.43
C GLU A 139 1.78 11.14 -7.57
N PHE A 140 2.11 10.31 -8.56
CA PHE A 140 2.86 10.74 -9.73
C PHE A 140 2.14 11.86 -10.48
N ARG A 141 0.85 11.66 -10.80
CA ARG A 141 0.04 12.67 -11.50
C ARG A 141 -0.08 13.97 -10.71
N HIS A 142 -0.29 13.87 -9.39
CA HIS A 142 -0.38 15.03 -8.52
C HIS A 142 0.96 15.80 -8.49
N ARG A 143 2.10 15.13 -8.38
CA ARG A 143 3.43 15.76 -8.43
C ARG A 143 3.74 16.40 -9.77
N CYS A 144 3.41 15.73 -10.88
CA CYS A 144 3.52 16.34 -12.21
C CYS A 144 2.74 17.65 -12.31
N HIS A 145 1.56 17.72 -11.72
CA HIS A 145 0.76 18.94 -11.64
C HIS A 145 1.42 20.00 -10.76
N LEU A 146 1.84 19.67 -9.54
CA LEU A 146 2.53 20.61 -8.64
C LEU A 146 3.80 21.20 -9.28
N ASN A 147 4.59 20.38 -9.96
CA ASN A 147 5.79 20.83 -10.67
C ASN A 147 5.46 21.84 -11.78
N LYS A 148 4.31 21.68 -12.47
CA LYS A 148 3.83 22.66 -13.46
C LYS A 148 3.35 23.95 -12.81
N CYS A 149 2.62 23.88 -11.69
CA CYS A 149 2.13 25.07 -10.97
C CYS A 149 3.26 25.90 -10.36
N ASN A 150 4.29 25.24 -9.82
CA ASN A 150 5.46 25.89 -9.22
C ASN A 150 6.43 26.48 -10.28
N ASN A 151 6.23 26.14 -11.56
CA ASN A 151 7.04 26.63 -12.68
C ASN A 151 6.78 28.12 -13.01
N THR A 152 5.89 28.77 -12.27
CA THR A 152 5.60 30.22 -12.37
C THR A 152 6.75 31.12 -11.89
N ASN A 153 7.74 30.57 -11.17
CA ASN A 153 8.91 31.29 -10.67
C ASN A 153 10.17 31.19 -11.56
N GLY A 154 10.04 30.76 -12.83
CA GLY A 154 11.12 30.79 -13.83
C GLY A 154 12.23 29.72 -13.67
N LYS A 155 12.14 28.84 -12.66
CA LYS A 155 12.99 27.64 -12.55
C LYS A 155 12.22 26.43 -13.06
N ILE A 156 12.59 25.93 -14.24
CA ILE A 156 12.07 24.66 -14.77
C ILE A 156 12.58 23.53 -13.86
N GLY A 157 11.72 23.04 -12.97
CA GLY A 157 11.98 21.80 -12.26
C GLY A 157 12.11 20.64 -13.25
N LYS A 158 12.99 19.67 -12.97
CA LYS A 158 13.12 18.47 -13.81
C LYS A 158 11.74 17.80 -13.96
N GLU A 159 11.41 17.40 -15.18
CA GLU A 159 10.18 16.64 -15.45
C GLU A 159 10.15 15.37 -14.60
N GLN A 160 9.03 15.12 -13.93
CA GLN A 160 8.83 13.88 -13.18
C GLN A 160 8.49 12.77 -14.16
N THR A 161 9.35 11.76 -14.25
CA THR A 161 9.18 10.57 -15.09
C THR A 161 9.19 9.28 -14.28
N SER A 162 9.55 9.33 -13.00
CA SER A 162 9.64 8.15 -12.14
C SER A 162 9.22 8.42 -10.70
N LEU A 163 8.56 7.46 -10.06
CA LEU A 163 8.13 7.53 -8.67
C LEU A 163 7.94 6.12 -8.10
N ALA A 164 8.43 5.90 -6.89
CA ALA A 164 8.04 4.75 -6.08
C ALA A 164 7.07 5.20 -4.98
N TYR A 165 5.96 4.48 -4.83
CA TYR A 165 5.07 4.59 -3.68
C TYR A 165 5.24 3.35 -2.82
N VAL A 166 5.57 3.53 -1.55
CA VAL A 166 5.75 2.45 -0.59
C VAL A 166 4.70 2.62 0.50
N THR A 167 3.85 1.62 0.70
CA THR A 167 2.90 1.58 1.81
C THR A 167 3.38 0.64 2.89
N ILE A 168 3.35 1.07 4.15
CA ILE A 168 3.74 0.29 5.32
C ILE A 168 2.55 0.21 6.28
N GLY A 169 1.92 -0.96 6.35
CA GLY A 169 0.71 -1.22 7.11
C GLY A 169 0.69 -2.64 7.67
N THR A 170 -0.38 -3.40 7.41
CA THR A 170 -0.41 -4.84 7.76
C THR A 170 0.71 -5.60 7.06
N GLY A 171 1.01 -5.24 5.81
CA GLY A 171 2.17 -5.67 5.04
C GLY A 171 2.97 -4.48 4.52
N VAL A 172 3.88 -4.73 3.58
CA VAL A 172 4.65 -3.70 2.87
C VAL A 172 4.53 -3.94 1.37
N GLY A 173 4.05 -2.93 0.64
CA GLY A 173 3.89 -3.02 -0.81
C GLY A 173 4.53 -1.83 -1.53
N VAL A 174 4.93 -2.05 -2.78
CA VAL A 174 5.63 -1.04 -3.61
C VAL A 174 4.95 -0.92 -4.97
N GLY A 175 4.43 0.27 -5.28
CA GLY A 175 4.00 0.65 -6.62
C GLY A 175 5.10 1.46 -7.29
N LEU A 176 5.40 1.15 -8.55
CA LEU A 176 6.53 1.76 -9.25
C LEU A 176 6.08 2.33 -10.59
N ILE A 177 6.29 3.64 -10.75
CA ILE A 177 6.16 4.37 -12.00
C ILE A 177 7.57 4.60 -12.55
N LEU A 178 7.87 4.10 -13.75
CA LEU A 178 9.09 4.44 -14.51
C LEU A 178 8.69 4.83 -15.92
N ASN A 179 9.38 5.83 -16.48
CA ASN A 179 9.04 6.41 -17.79
C ASN A 179 7.54 6.78 -17.87
N SER A 180 7.05 7.40 -16.80
CA SER A 180 5.69 7.91 -16.64
C SER A 180 4.58 6.85 -16.69
N SER A 181 4.93 5.56 -16.54
CA SER A 181 3.99 4.45 -16.59
C SER A 181 4.20 3.47 -15.42
N PRO A 182 3.13 2.85 -14.89
CA PRO A 182 3.27 1.74 -13.95
C PRO A 182 4.07 0.59 -14.55
N ILE A 183 4.91 -0.04 -13.73
CA ILE A 183 5.67 -1.22 -14.13
C ILE A 183 4.79 -2.47 -14.01
N HIS A 184 4.51 -3.08 -15.15
CA HIS A 184 3.91 -4.40 -15.30
C HIS A 184 4.91 -5.31 -16.02
N GLY A 185 5.73 -6.05 -15.24
CA GLY A 185 6.74 -6.97 -15.76
C GLY A 185 6.25 -8.41 -15.81
N LEU A 186 7.11 -9.36 -15.43
CA LEU A 186 6.68 -10.74 -15.15
C LEU A 186 5.57 -10.78 -14.08
N LEU A 187 5.70 -9.91 -13.08
CA LEU A 187 4.72 -9.55 -12.06
C LEU A 187 4.83 -8.04 -11.82
N HIS A 188 3.90 -7.46 -11.06
CA HIS A 188 4.15 -6.14 -10.47
C HIS A 188 5.25 -6.24 -9.39
N PRO A 189 5.95 -5.13 -9.06
CA PRO A 189 6.98 -5.15 -8.03
C PRO A 189 6.44 -5.59 -6.66
N GLU A 190 7.27 -6.34 -5.93
CA GLU A 190 6.95 -6.92 -4.62
C GLU A 190 8.05 -6.55 -3.60
N GLY A 191 8.34 -5.25 -3.50
CA GLY A 191 9.49 -4.73 -2.75
C GLY A 191 9.45 -4.99 -1.23
N GLY A 192 8.27 -5.28 -0.66
CA GLY A 192 8.15 -5.69 0.75
C GLY A 192 8.88 -6.99 1.06
N HIS A 193 9.08 -7.85 0.07
CA HIS A 193 9.75 -9.13 0.23
C HIS A 193 11.26 -9.07 -0.05
N CYS A 194 11.81 -7.89 -0.37
CA CYS A 194 13.25 -7.71 -0.49
C CYS A 194 13.96 -7.97 0.85
N PRO A 195 15.13 -8.63 0.85
CA PRO A 195 15.91 -8.83 2.05
C PRO A 195 16.56 -7.52 2.51
N ILE A 196 16.85 -7.42 3.81
CA ILE A 196 17.52 -6.26 4.42
C ILE A 196 18.77 -6.70 5.19
N GLN A 197 19.68 -5.76 5.43
CA GLN A 197 20.67 -5.90 6.50
C GLN A 197 20.02 -5.48 7.83
N THR A 198 19.86 -6.42 8.76
CA THR A 198 19.31 -6.12 10.09
C THR A 198 20.29 -5.31 10.93
N LEU A 199 19.77 -4.62 11.96
CA LEU A 199 20.63 -3.95 12.93
C LEU A 199 21.53 -4.98 13.65
N PRO A 200 22.76 -4.60 14.05
CA PRO A 200 23.64 -5.47 14.84
C PRO A 200 22.94 -6.00 16.09
N GLY A 201 23.03 -7.31 16.33
CA GLY A 201 22.40 -7.96 17.48
C GLY A 201 20.90 -8.24 17.36
N ASP A 202 20.28 -7.94 16.22
CA ASP A 202 18.86 -8.26 16.01
C ASP A 202 18.63 -9.79 15.98
N THR A 203 17.77 -10.27 16.89
CA THR A 203 17.44 -11.69 17.04
C THR A 203 16.06 -12.05 16.53
N PHE A 204 15.28 -11.08 16.01
CA PHE A 204 13.93 -11.32 15.52
C PHE A 204 13.93 -12.22 14.27
N LYS A 205 13.12 -13.28 14.28
CA LYS A 205 13.10 -14.32 13.24
C LYS A 205 11.93 -14.17 12.25
N GLY A 206 11.46 -12.94 12.05
CA GLY A 206 10.33 -12.64 11.17
C GLY A 206 8.97 -13.01 11.76
N TYR A 207 7.92 -12.34 11.27
CA TYR A 207 6.55 -12.47 11.78
C TYR A 207 5.92 -13.84 11.48
N SER A 208 5.05 -14.31 12.37
CA SER A 208 4.52 -15.69 12.43
C SER A 208 3.68 -16.13 11.24
N TRP A 209 3.04 -15.20 10.54
CA TRP A 209 2.07 -15.50 9.47
C TRP A 209 2.73 -15.65 8.09
N GLY A 210 2.17 -16.47 7.20
CA GLY A 210 2.57 -16.54 5.78
C GLY A 210 3.98 -17.07 5.49
N LYS A 211 4.77 -17.51 6.49
CA LYS A 211 6.17 -17.94 6.34
C LYS A 211 6.41 -18.99 5.26
N GLU A 212 5.47 -19.91 5.06
CA GLU A 212 5.61 -21.01 4.10
C GLU A 212 5.63 -20.55 2.63
N MET A 213 5.09 -19.36 2.35
CA MET A 213 4.93 -18.82 0.99
C MET A 213 5.61 -17.45 0.81
N SER A 214 6.12 -16.86 1.89
CA SER A 214 6.83 -15.58 1.84
C SER A 214 8.29 -15.80 1.39
N PRO A 215 8.82 -15.02 0.44
CA PRO A 215 10.25 -15.06 0.10
C PRO A 215 11.12 -14.93 1.35
N PHE A 216 12.25 -15.66 1.38
CA PHE A 216 13.14 -15.74 2.54
C PHE A 216 12.45 -16.21 3.83
N PHE A 217 11.31 -16.91 3.73
CA PHE A 217 10.48 -17.34 4.85
C PHE A 217 9.99 -16.18 5.74
N GLY A 218 9.94 -14.96 5.19
CA GLY A 218 9.63 -13.74 5.94
C GLY A 218 10.72 -13.29 6.91
N VAL A 219 11.91 -13.91 6.87
CA VAL A 219 13.04 -13.60 7.75
C VAL A 219 13.88 -12.50 7.12
N ALA A 220 14.15 -11.43 7.88
CA ALA A 220 14.98 -10.31 7.44
C ALA A 220 14.56 -9.72 6.09
N THR A 221 13.26 -9.67 5.82
CA THR A 221 12.68 -8.91 4.71
C THR A 221 12.12 -7.58 5.22
N VAL A 222 11.88 -6.63 4.31
CA VAL A 222 11.33 -5.31 4.68
C VAL A 222 10.00 -5.48 5.42
N GLU A 223 9.06 -6.22 4.84
CA GLU A 223 7.78 -6.55 5.47
C GLU A 223 7.99 -7.38 6.75
N GLY A 224 8.94 -8.31 6.69
CA GLY A 224 9.40 -9.16 7.79
C GLY A 224 9.81 -8.40 9.05
N VAL A 225 10.15 -7.11 8.92
CA VAL A 225 10.68 -6.30 10.01
C VAL A 225 9.87 -5.02 10.28
N ALA A 226 9.32 -4.38 9.24
CA ALA A 226 8.70 -3.05 9.34
C ALA A 226 7.17 -3.07 9.31
N SER A 227 6.53 -4.19 8.90
CA SER A 227 5.07 -4.26 8.92
C SER A 227 4.53 -4.12 10.34
N SER A 228 3.31 -3.60 10.50
CA SER A 228 2.66 -3.49 11.80
C SER A 228 2.53 -4.84 12.52
N VAL A 229 2.40 -5.94 11.77
CA VAL A 229 2.41 -7.32 12.31
C VAL A 229 3.79 -7.64 12.87
N ALA A 230 4.86 -7.45 12.09
CA ALA A 230 6.23 -7.69 12.52
C ALA A 230 6.63 -6.85 13.73
N LEU A 231 6.29 -5.57 13.74
CA LEU A 231 6.56 -4.68 14.87
C LEU A 231 5.79 -5.13 16.13
N THR A 232 4.54 -5.54 16.00
CA THR A 232 3.76 -6.02 17.15
C THR A 232 4.35 -7.31 17.73
N GLU A 233 4.71 -8.28 16.90
CA GLU A 233 5.35 -9.52 17.35
C GLU A 233 6.75 -9.27 17.95
N ARG A 234 7.53 -8.38 17.35
CA ARG A 234 8.82 -7.95 17.90
C ARG A 234 8.66 -7.35 19.28
N LEU A 235 7.68 -6.48 19.49
CA LEU A 235 7.39 -5.89 20.79
C LEU A 235 7.05 -6.97 21.82
N MET A 236 6.25 -7.97 21.44
CA MET A 236 5.93 -9.11 22.31
C MET A 236 7.18 -9.90 22.69
N GLN A 237 8.09 -10.16 21.74
CA GLN A 237 9.37 -10.84 22.00
C GLN A 237 10.26 -10.01 22.95
N MET A 238 10.38 -8.69 22.74
CA MET A 238 11.14 -7.78 23.61
C MET A 238 10.60 -7.80 25.05
N GLN A 239 9.27 -7.79 25.21
CA GLN A 239 8.63 -7.86 26.52
C GLN A 239 8.81 -9.24 27.19
N GLN A 240 8.82 -10.33 26.44
CA GLN A 240 9.09 -11.67 26.96
C GLN A 240 10.54 -11.80 27.45
N ASN A 241 11.52 -11.36 26.65
CA ASN A 241 12.92 -11.37 27.04
C ASN A 241 13.20 -10.52 28.30
N SER A 242 12.48 -9.41 28.44
CA SER A 242 12.54 -8.56 29.64
C SER A 242 11.90 -9.23 30.87
N LYS A 243 10.88 -10.09 30.67
CA LYS A 243 10.14 -10.81 31.71
C LYS A 243 10.71 -12.20 32.04
N GLU A 244 11.55 -12.82 31.22
CA GLU A 244 12.26 -14.04 31.61
C GLU A 244 13.24 -13.79 32.77
N HIS A 245 13.56 -12.51 33.07
CA HIS A 245 14.18 -12.10 34.33
C HIS A 245 13.19 -11.95 35.52
N ARG A 246 11.87 -12.06 35.30
CA ARG A 246 10.78 -11.96 36.31
C ARG A 246 9.52 -12.77 35.90
N GLY A 247 9.56 -14.10 36.07
CA GLY A 247 8.39 -14.97 36.31
C GLY A 247 7.29 -15.11 35.22
N LYS A 248 7.00 -16.37 34.83
CA LYS A 248 6.04 -16.80 33.78
C LYS A 248 4.57 -16.40 34.00
N ARG A 249 3.87 -16.02 32.91
CA ARG A 249 2.52 -16.55 32.55
C ARG A 249 2.05 -16.24 31.11
N ASP A 250 1.37 -17.26 30.58
CA ASP A 250 0.40 -17.47 29.49
C ASP A 250 0.56 -16.95 28.06
N HIS A 251 0.42 -17.91 27.13
CA HIS A 251 0.47 -17.78 25.68
C HIS A 251 -0.95 -17.76 25.11
N SER A 252 -1.31 -16.67 24.42
CA SER A 252 -2.15 -16.62 23.22
C SER A 252 -2.85 -15.26 23.14
N LYS A 253 -2.21 -14.31 22.45
CA LYS A 253 -2.96 -13.23 21.80
C LYS A 253 -2.42 -13.14 20.39
N ASP A 254 -3.31 -13.33 19.42
CA ASP A 254 -2.97 -13.19 18.01
C ASP A 254 -2.48 -11.76 17.75
N ALA A 255 -1.20 -11.60 17.42
CA ALA A 255 -0.61 -10.33 17.01
C ALA A 255 -1.24 -9.77 15.72
N ASN A 256 -1.95 -10.62 14.97
CA ASN A 256 -2.66 -10.28 13.75
C ASN A 256 -3.99 -9.54 13.97
N SER A 257 -4.51 -9.48 15.20
CA SER A 257 -5.74 -8.71 15.44
C SER A 257 -5.46 -7.21 15.33
N ALA A 258 -6.44 -6.44 14.83
CA ALA A 258 -6.33 -4.97 14.77
C ALA A 258 -6.15 -4.36 16.18
N SER A 259 -6.79 -4.96 17.19
CA SER A 259 -6.70 -4.52 18.59
C SER A 259 -5.30 -4.68 19.19
N SER A 260 -4.57 -5.74 18.82
CA SER A 260 -3.17 -5.92 19.24
C SER A 260 -2.23 -4.87 18.65
N ARG A 261 -2.53 -4.37 17.44
CA ARG A 261 -1.66 -3.42 16.70
C ARG A 261 -1.78 -1.97 17.18
N ASN A 262 -2.88 -1.60 17.84
CA ASN A 262 -3.05 -0.26 18.43
C ASN A 262 -1.98 0.08 19.46
N VAL A 263 -1.31 -0.91 20.05
CA VAL A 263 -0.19 -0.69 20.98
C VAL A 263 0.95 0.10 20.34
N LEU A 264 1.18 -0.06 19.04
CA LEU A 264 2.22 0.66 18.31
C LEU A 264 1.96 2.17 18.28
N ALA A 265 0.69 2.59 18.29
CA ALA A 265 0.32 4.01 18.36
C ALA A 265 0.65 4.61 19.74
N THR A 266 0.68 3.80 20.80
CA THR A 266 0.95 4.27 22.17
C THR A 266 2.42 4.32 22.56
N LEU A 267 3.31 3.72 21.76
CA LEU A 267 4.75 3.74 22.05
C LEU A 267 5.32 5.15 21.89
N PRO A 268 6.29 5.55 22.73
CA PRO A 268 6.97 6.83 22.59
C PRO A 268 7.88 6.83 21.35
N ASP A 269 8.20 8.01 20.85
CA ASP A 269 8.98 8.19 19.62
C ASP A 269 10.44 7.75 19.75
N ASP A 270 10.98 7.70 20.96
CA ASP A 270 12.34 7.22 21.26
C ASP A 270 12.42 5.69 21.45
N HIS A 271 11.30 4.98 21.39
CA HIS A 271 11.29 3.51 21.53
C HIS A 271 12.15 2.82 20.46
N GLU A 272 12.98 1.85 20.87
CA GLU A 272 13.98 1.20 20.02
C GLU A 272 13.39 0.49 18.78
N ILE A 273 12.12 0.09 18.87
CA ILE A 273 11.40 -0.56 17.77
C ILE A 273 11.41 0.25 16.47
N TRP A 274 11.38 1.58 16.59
CA TRP A 274 11.35 2.48 15.45
C TRP A 274 12.68 2.49 14.69
N SER A 275 13.79 2.13 15.35
CA SER A 275 15.08 1.93 14.69
C SER A 275 15.06 0.71 13.77
N HIS A 276 14.38 -0.37 14.16
CA HIS A 276 14.20 -1.54 13.29
C HIS A 276 13.32 -1.22 12.08
N ALA A 277 12.20 -0.51 12.31
CA ALA A 277 11.33 -0.06 11.22
C ALA A 277 12.06 0.86 10.24
N SER A 278 12.74 1.90 10.77
CA SER A 278 13.51 2.86 9.97
C SER A 278 14.60 2.17 9.15
N ASN A 279 15.40 1.29 9.76
CA ASN A 279 16.46 0.57 9.07
C ASN A 279 15.93 -0.31 7.94
N ALA A 280 14.84 -1.04 8.17
CA ALA A 280 14.23 -1.90 7.15
C ALA A 280 13.69 -1.11 5.96
N ILE A 281 12.97 -0.02 6.23
CA ILE A 281 12.42 0.85 5.16
C ILE A 281 13.56 1.58 4.43
N ALA A 282 14.62 1.99 5.15
CA ALA A 282 15.78 2.60 4.53
C ALA A 282 16.53 1.65 3.58
N ASN A 283 16.68 0.37 3.94
CA ASN A 283 17.22 -0.66 3.05
C ASN A 283 16.37 -0.81 1.78
N LEU A 284 15.03 -0.73 1.90
CA LEU A 284 14.13 -0.73 0.74
C LEU A 284 14.35 0.50 -0.14
N CYS A 285 14.43 1.70 0.45
CA CYS A 285 14.71 2.93 -0.29
C CYS A 285 16.04 2.84 -1.05
N VAL A 286 17.10 2.36 -0.41
CA VAL A 286 18.41 2.10 -1.06
C VAL A 286 18.25 1.16 -2.24
N THR A 287 17.56 0.03 -2.05
CA THR A 287 17.31 -0.96 -3.10
C THR A 287 16.56 -0.35 -4.29
N ILE A 288 15.49 0.40 -4.02
CA ILE A 288 14.72 1.09 -5.06
C ILE A 288 15.59 2.09 -5.81
N LEU A 289 16.34 2.94 -5.10
CA LEU A 289 17.20 3.96 -5.71
C LEU A 289 18.29 3.32 -6.58
N LEU A 290 18.99 2.30 -6.08
CA LEU A 290 20.06 1.63 -6.82
C LEU A 290 19.57 0.88 -8.05
N LEU A 291 18.36 0.29 -8.01
CA LEU A 291 17.82 -0.48 -9.13
C LEU A 291 17.10 0.38 -10.16
N THR A 292 16.46 1.47 -9.74
CA THR A 292 15.51 2.19 -10.59
C THR A 292 15.91 3.64 -10.84
N SER A 293 16.78 4.21 -9.99
CA SER A 293 17.10 5.64 -10.00
C SER A 293 15.86 6.54 -10.04
N CYS A 294 14.76 6.11 -9.38
CA CYS A 294 13.53 6.87 -9.37
C CYS A 294 13.74 8.24 -8.71
N GLN A 295 13.08 9.28 -9.23
CA GLN A 295 13.26 10.65 -8.77
C GLN A 295 12.62 10.92 -7.41
N THR A 296 11.65 10.10 -7.00
CA THR A 296 10.89 10.33 -5.77
C THR A 296 10.43 9.02 -5.18
N ILE A 297 10.55 8.90 -3.86
CA ILE A 297 9.94 7.84 -3.06
C ILE A 297 8.91 8.50 -2.15
N VAL A 298 7.66 8.04 -2.22
CA VAL A 298 6.57 8.43 -1.34
C VAL A 298 6.34 7.31 -0.34
N LEU A 299 6.31 7.64 0.94
CA LEU A 299 6.06 6.69 2.03
C LEU A 299 4.69 6.96 2.63
N GLY A 300 3.82 5.94 2.61
CA GLY A 300 2.47 5.96 3.16
C GLY A 300 2.16 4.73 4.01
N GLY A 301 0.88 4.55 4.34
CA GLY A 301 0.40 3.46 5.18
C GLY A 301 0.41 3.78 6.67
N GLY A 302 -0.30 2.97 7.46
CA GLY A 302 -0.61 3.27 8.87
C GLY A 302 0.62 3.38 9.78
N VAL A 303 1.73 2.70 9.48
CA VAL A 303 2.98 2.86 10.25
C VAL A 303 3.58 4.24 10.04
N MET A 304 3.45 4.81 8.84
CA MET A 304 3.98 6.14 8.49
C MET A 304 3.18 7.30 9.09
N ASN A 305 2.05 7.04 9.74
CA ASN A 305 1.38 8.05 10.60
C ASN A 305 2.29 8.51 11.75
N ARG A 306 3.30 7.71 12.10
CA ARG A 306 4.37 8.09 13.03
C ARG A 306 5.38 8.98 12.33
N THR A 307 5.16 10.30 12.36
CA THR A 307 5.88 11.26 11.51
C THR A 307 7.40 11.31 11.75
N ILE A 308 7.89 10.95 12.94
CA ILE A 308 9.35 10.87 13.21
C ILE A 308 10.09 9.88 12.28
N LEU A 309 9.37 8.92 11.67
CA LEU A 309 9.97 7.93 10.79
C LEU A 309 10.46 8.55 9.48
N TYR A 310 9.82 9.60 8.96
CA TYR A 310 10.24 10.21 7.69
C TYR A 310 11.70 10.70 7.75
N ASP A 311 12.07 11.43 8.81
CA ASP A 311 13.42 11.95 8.96
C ASP A 311 14.43 10.86 9.34
N ARG A 312 14.03 9.87 10.14
CA ARG A 312 14.90 8.74 10.47
C ARG A 312 15.21 7.89 9.23
N ILE A 313 14.19 7.58 8.43
CA ILE A 313 14.35 6.79 7.20
C ILE A 313 15.24 7.55 6.22
N ARG A 314 15.02 8.85 6.02
CA ARG A 314 15.88 9.67 5.16
C ARG A 314 17.36 9.60 5.61
N LYS A 315 17.62 9.82 6.90
CA LYS A 315 18.98 9.74 7.48
C LYS A 315 19.59 8.35 7.32
N ASP A 316 18.83 7.30 7.61
CA ASP A 316 19.30 5.93 7.46
C ASP A 316 19.56 5.56 6.00
N THR A 317 18.73 6.01 5.06
CA THR A 317 18.94 5.81 3.62
C THR A 317 20.24 6.47 3.17
N LEU A 318 20.46 7.74 3.53
CA LEU A 318 21.70 8.46 3.19
C LEU A 318 22.94 7.78 3.79
N ARG A 319 22.86 7.37 5.06
CA ARG A 319 23.91 6.59 5.73
C ARG A 319 24.23 5.29 5.00
N LEU A 320 23.21 4.55 4.57
CA LEU A 320 23.38 3.29 3.85
C LEU A 320 23.90 3.48 2.42
N LEU A 321 23.56 4.59 1.76
CA LEU A 321 24.13 4.97 0.46
C LEU A 321 25.59 5.40 0.56
N ASN A 322 26.06 5.83 1.74
CA ASN A 322 27.46 6.13 2.02
C ASN A 322 28.09 7.09 0.98
N GLY A 323 27.39 8.15 0.62
CA GLY A 323 27.84 9.14 -0.36
C GLY A 323 27.84 8.68 -1.82
N TYR A 324 27.22 7.53 -2.14
CA TYR A 324 27.15 7.04 -3.51
C TYR A 324 26.23 7.88 -4.42
N PHE A 325 25.21 8.51 -3.85
CA PHE A 325 24.40 9.52 -4.53
C PHE A 325 24.83 10.90 -4.04
N ASP A 326 24.99 11.83 -4.98
CA ASP A 326 25.21 13.24 -4.70
C ASP A 326 23.85 13.90 -4.41
N VAL A 327 23.38 13.75 -3.18
CA VAL A 327 22.13 14.30 -2.67
C VAL A 327 22.47 15.31 -1.57
N GLU A 328 22.01 16.55 -1.74
CA GLU A 328 22.09 17.57 -0.69
C GLU A 328 21.31 17.08 0.55
N GLU A 329 21.93 17.18 1.74
CA GLU A 329 21.34 16.78 3.04
C GLU A 329 20.08 17.55 3.41
#